data_AF-A0A381W002-F1
#
_entry.id   AF-A0A381W002-F1
#
_cell.length_a   1.000
_cell.length_b   1.000
_cell.length_c   1.000
_cell.angle_alpha   90.00
_cell.angle_beta   90.00
_cell.angle_gamma   90.00
#
_symmetry.space_group_name_H-M   'P 1'
#
loop_
_entity.id
_entity.type
_entity.pdbx_description
1 polymer ?
#
loop_
_entity_poly.entity_id
_entity_poly.type
_entity_poly.pdbx_seq_one_letter_code
_entity_poly.pdbx_strand_id
1 'polypeptide(L)' 'MEYVYAALMLHKLKKDVTEENITSIVKASGVEVNEAQVKSLVASLADVDIEEAIKASPVATAAAPAAAPAEGGEGKKED' A
#
# COMPACT_ATOMS: atom_id res chain seq x y z
N MET A 1 7.98 4.78 7.97
CA MET A 1 6.87 4.16 7.19
C MET A 1 5.57 4.08 7.99
N GLU A 2 5.65 3.97 9.32
CA GLU A 2 4.56 3.89 10.29
C GLU A 2 3.45 4.95 10.12
N TYR A 3 3.79 6.20 9.79
CA TYR A 3 2.80 7.27 9.62
C TYR A 3 1.86 7.04 8.44
N VAL A 4 2.38 6.52 7.32
CA VAL A 4 1.57 6.19 6.14
C VAL A 4 0.61 5.05 6.47
N TYR A 5 1.08 4.02 7.17
CA TYR A 5 0.21 2.94 7.62
C TYR A 5 -0.83 3.40 8.63
N ALA A 6 -0.49 4.31 9.54
CA ALA A 6 -1.45 4.90 10.46
C ALA A 6 -2.55 5.67 9.72
N ALA A 7 -2.18 6.49 8.72
CA ALA A 7 -3.14 7.21 7.88
C ALA A 7 -4.05 6.26 7.09
N LEU A 8 -3.50 5.22 6.46
CA LEU A 8 -4.28 4.20 5.74
C LEU A 8 -5.21 3.41 6.66
N MET A 9 -4.77 3.11 7.89
CA MET A 9 -5.59 2.45 8.90
C MET A 9 -6.80 3.33 9.28
N LEU A 10 -6.56 4.61 9.57
CA LEU A 10 -7.62 5.58 9.89
C LEU A 10 -8.62 5.69 8.75
N HIS A 11 -8.12 5.83 7.52
CA HIS A 11 -8.94 5.88 6.32
C HIS A 11 -9.83 4.64 6.17
N LYS A 12 -9.25 3.43 6.28
CA LYS A 12 -10.01 2.17 6.21
C LYS A 12 -11.06 2.04 7.30
N LEU A 13 -10.82 2.62 8.48
CA LEU A 13 -11.76 2.67 9.59
C LEU A 13 -12.74 3.86 9.52
N LYS A 14 -12.70 4.65 8.45
CA LYS A 14 -13.49 5.87 8.26
C LYS A 14 -13.36 6.87 9.40
N LYS A 15 -12.14 6.97 9.95
CA LYS A 15 -11.76 7.95 10.95
C LYS A 15 -10.94 9.07 10.31
N ASP A 16 -11.02 10.25 10.89
CA ASP A 16 -10.31 11.42 10.39
C ASP A 16 -8.78 11.24 10.49
N VAL A 17 -8.08 11.64 9.43
CA VAL A 17 -6.61 11.62 9.38
C VAL A 17 -6.08 12.94 9.94
N THR A 18 -5.96 13.01 11.27
CA THR A 18 -5.50 14.22 12.00
C THR A 18 -4.17 13.97 12.70
N GLU A 19 -3.48 15.06 13.08
CA GLU A 19 -2.23 14.97 13.85
C GLU A 19 -2.41 14.18 15.15
N GLU A 20 -3.53 14.39 15.84
CA GLU A 20 -3.87 13.70 17.09
C GLU A 20 -4.06 12.19 16.88
N ASN A 21 -4.84 11.80 15.87
CA ASN A 21 -5.14 10.40 15.60
C ASN A 21 -3.88 9.63 15.16
N ILE A 22 -3.05 10.23 14.29
CA ILE A 22 -1.78 9.61 13.86
C ILE A 22 -0.83 9.49 15.05
N THR A 23 -0.66 10.56 15.83
CA THR A 23 0.20 10.57 17.03
C THR A 23 -0.22 9.49 18.02
N SER A 24 -1.52 9.31 18.25
CA SER A 24 -2.05 8.31 19.16
C SER A 24 -1.72 6.88 18.70
N ILE A 25 -1.85 6.59 17.40
CA ILE A 25 -1.52 5.28 16.83
C ILE A 25 -0.02 5.00 16.94
N VAL A 26 0.82 5.97 16.57
CA VAL A 26 2.29 5.78 16.60
C VAL A 26 2.78 5.63 18.04
N LYS A 27 2.29 6.43 18.99
CA LYS A 27 2.59 6.24 20.42
C LYS A 27 2.16 4.87 20.93
N ALA A 28 0.98 4.39 20.53
CA ALA A 28 0.49 3.07 20.93
C ALA A 28 1.35 1.92 20.39
N SER A 29 2.07 2.12 19.29
CA SER A 29 3.05 1.15 18.77
C SER A 29 4.38 1.14 19.53
N GLY A 30 4.56 1.99 20.55
CA GLY A 30 5.75 2.05 21.38
C GLY A 30 6.93 2.79 20.75
N VAL A 31 6.69 3.49 19.64
CA VAL A 31 7.70 4.27 18.91
C VAL A 31 7.59 5.74 19.28
N GLU A 32 8.72 6.45 19.28
CA GLU A 32 8.75 7.89 19.49
C GLU A 32 8.14 8.63 18.30
N VAL A 33 7.34 9.67 18.58
CA VAL A 33 6.64 10.43 17.54
C VAL A 33 7.50 11.57 17.04
N ASN A 34 7.67 11.64 15.72
CA ASN A 34 8.24 12.78 15.03
C ASN A 34 7.10 13.71 14.57
N GLU A 35 6.86 14.79 15.33
CA GLU A 35 5.78 15.73 15.04
C GLU A 35 5.92 16.42 13.67
N ALA A 36 7.14 16.66 13.19
CA ALA A 36 7.34 17.30 11.89
C ALA A 36 6.87 16.39 10.75
N GLN A 37 7.09 15.08 10.87
CA GLN A 37 6.59 14.10 9.89
C GLN A 37 5.07 13.94 9.95
N VAL A 38 4.48 13.98 11.15
CA VAL A 38 3.01 13.96 11.31
C VAL A 38 2.38 15.17 10.61
N LYS A 39 2.89 16.37 10.89
CA LYS A 39 2.41 17.62 10.25
C LYS A 39 2.58 17.60 8.75
N SER A 40 3.76 17.19 8.28
CA SER A 40 4.03 17.08 6.84
C SER A 40 3.08 16.11 6.17
N LEU A 41 2.77 14.97 6.79
CA LEU A 41 1.85 13.99 6.24
C LEU A 41 0.41 14.53 6.19
N VAL A 42 -0.09 15.10 7.28
CA VAL A 42 -1.45 15.67 7.33
C VAL A 42 -1.61 16.78 6.30
N ALA A 43 -0.63 17.68 6.19
CA ALA A 43 -0.63 18.73 5.18
C ALA A 43 -0.60 18.16 3.75
N SER A 44 0.19 17.11 3.51
CA SER A 44 0.24 16.47 2.18
C SER A 44 -1.07 15.76 1.81
N LEU A 45 -1.89 15.38 2.79
CA LEU A 45 -3.14 14.68 2.59
C LEU A 45 -4.38 15.59 2.61
N ALA A 46 -4.22 16.88 2.93
CA ALA A 46 -5.34 17.82 3.12
C ALA A 46 -6.24 17.95 1.87
N ASP A 47 -5.63 17.93 0.68
CA ASP A 47 -6.32 18.05 -0.61
C ASP A 47 -6.32 16.72 -1.41
N VAL A 48 -5.98 15.60 -0.77
CA VAL A 48 -5.85 14.29 -1.42
C VAL A 48 -7.08 13.44 -1.15
N ASP A 49 -7.74 12.98 -2.21
CA ASP A 49 -8.69 11.88 -2.11
C ASP A 49 -7.93 10.55 -1.99
N ILE A 50 -7.88 10.02 -0.76
CA ILE A 50 -7.13 8.80 -0.45
C ILE A 50 -7.72 7.57 -1.16
N GLU A 51 -9.04 7.50 -1.38
CA GLU A 51 -9.65 6.37 -2.10
C GLU A 51 -9.21 6.37 -3.56
N GLU A 52 -9.25 7.52 -4.22
CA GLU A 52 -8.80 7.64 -5.61
C GLU A 52 -7.29 7.40 -5.73
N ALA A 53 -6.48 7.89 -4.78
CA ALA A 53 -5.05 7.63 -4.75
C ALA A 53 -4.71 6.14 -4.60
N ILE A 54 -5.48 5.39 -3.81
CA ILE A 54 -5.32 3.93 -3.67
C ILE A 54 -5.69 3.22 -4.97
N LYS A 55 -6.79 3.61 -5.63
CA LYS A 55 -7.21 3.00 -6.91
C LYS A 55 -6.24 3.28 -8.05
N ALA A 56 -5.65 4.47 -8.07
CA ALA A 56 -4.64 4.86 -9.04
C ALA A 56 -3.26 4.20 -8.74
N SER A 57 -3.08 3.66 -7.53
CA SER A 57 -1.85 2.97 -7.18
C SER A 57 -1.68 1.73 -8.05
N PRO A 58 -0.54 1.57 -8.75
CA PRO A 58 -0.25 0.35 -9.49
C PRO A 58 -0.18 -0.79 -8.48
N VAL A 59 -1.26 -1.57 -8.38
CA VAL A 59 -1.19 -2.88 -7.75
C VAL A 59 -0.20 -3.70 -8.56
N ALA A 60 0.97 -3.97 -7.98
CA ALA A 60 1.92 -4.88 -8.57
C ALA A 60 1.22 -6.23 -8.69
N THR A 61 0.67 -6.52 -9.86
CA THR A 61 0.17 -7.84 -10.19
C THR A 61 1.38 -8.74 -10.15
N ALA A 62 1.43 -9.63 -9.15
CA ALA A 62 2.46 -10.65 -9.09
C ALA A 62 2.39 -11.41 -10.42
N ALA A 63 3.41 -11.24 -11.26
CA ALA A 63 3.51 -11.97 -12.50
C ALA A 63 3.52 -13.45 -12.13
N ALA A 64 2.45 -14.16 -12.48
CA ALA A 64 2.42 -15.60 -12.39
C ALA A 64 3.62 -16.13 -13.18
N PRO A 65 4.42 -17.07 -12.63
CA PRO A 65 5.54 -17.61 -13.37
C PRO A 65 4.99 -18.19 -14.67
N ALA A 66 5.49 -17.68 -15.80
CA ALA A 66 5.22 -18.26 -17.09
C ALA A 66 5.65 -19.73 -17.03
N ALA A 67 4.68 -20.65 -17.15
CA ALA A 67 4.99 -22.04 -17.37
C ALA A 67 5.86 -22.11 -18.63
N ALA A 68 7.11 -22.53 -18.46
CA ALA A 68 7.99 -22.87 -19.57
C ALA A 68 7.24 -23.89 -20.45
N PRO A 69 7.27 -23.76 -21.80
CA PRO A 69 6.73 -24.80 -22.66
C PRO A 69 7.44 -26.11 -22.31
N ALA A 70 6.67 -27.11 -21.88
CA ALA A 70 7.18 -28.45 -21.73
C ALA A 70 7.72 -28.90 -23.09
N GLU A 71 8.96 -29.36 -23.07
CA GLU A 71 9.65 -30.05 -24.14
C GLU A 71 8.81 -31.27 -24.55
N GLY A 72 7.99 -31.10 -25.59
CA GLY A 72 7.17 -32.16 -26.18
C GLY A 72 7.93 -32.79 -27.33
N GLY A 73 8.77 -33.77 -27.01
CA GLY A 73 9.16 -34.77 -28.00
C GLY A 73 7.95 -35.68 -28.27
N GLU A 74 7.55 -35.79 -29.53
CA GLU A 74 7.07 -37.06 -30.09
C GLU A 74 7.08 -36.97 -31.62
N GLY A 75 7.84 -37.88 -32.23
CA GLY A 75 7.71 -38.15 -33.65
C GLY A 75 6.39 -38.83 -34.00
N LYS A 76 6.09 -38.79 -35.30
CA LYS A 76 5.36 -39.76 -36.13
C LYS A 76 4.14 -39.19 -36.86
N LYS A 77 4.34 -38.91 -38.15
CA LYS A 77 3.45 -39.23 -39.27
C LYS A 77 4.25 -39.02 -40.57
N GLU A 78 4.83 -40.07 -41.15
CA GLU A 78 4.28 -40.81 -42.32
C GLU A 78 3.82 -39.89 -43.45
N ASP A 79 4.70 -39.65 -44.43
CA ASP A 79 4.61 -40.17 -45.82
C ASP A 79 6.03 -40.38 -46.37
#